data_AF-A0A3M1HB78-F1
#
_entry.id   AF-A0A3M1HB78-F1
#
_cell.length_a   1.000
_cell.length_b   1.000
_cell.length_c   1.000
_cell.angle_alpha   90.00
_cell.angle_beta   90.00
_cell.angle_gamma   90.00
#
_symmetry.space_group_name_H-M   'P 1'
#
loop_
_entity.id
_entity.type
_entity.pdbx_description
1 polymer ?
#
loop_
_entity_poly.entity_id
_entity_poly.type
_entity_poly.pdbx_seq_one_letter_code
_entity_poly.pdbx_strand_id
1 'polypeptide(L)'
;MNKEQIFNVFFREKPAMMLISLLNSKSEMYASTLAKQVDCTYSHVVKVLQQLEEAGLIKFNKQGRLKLLTLTKKGADIAEHINKIRSSL
;
A
#
# COMPACT_ATOMS: atom_id res chain seq x y z
N MET A 1 14.31 17.60 -12.01
CA MET A 1 13.38 16.50 -11.70
C MET A 1 13.04 16.60 -10.23
N ASN A 2 11.76 16.68 -9.85
CA ASN A 2 11.36 16.75 -8.45
C ASN A 2 11.34 15.33 -7.82
N LYS A 3 11.23 15.26 -6.49
CA LYS A 3 11.29 14.00 -5.72
C LYS A 3 10.28 12.96 -6.22
N GLU A 4 9.05 13.39 -6.50
CA GLU A 4 7.98 12.52 -7.01
C GLU A 4 8.30 11.98 -8.42
N GLN A 5 8.87 12.81 -9.30
CA GLN A 5 9.26 12.39 -10.65
C GLN A 5 10.37 11.33 -10.61
N ILE A 6 11.40 11.48 -9.77
CA ILE A 6 12.45 10.47 -9.66
C ILE A 6 11.94 9.19 -8.98
N PHE A 7 11.06 9.31 -7.99
CA PHE A 7 10.44 8.15 -7.35
C PHE A 7 9.65 7.30 -8.37
N ASN A 8 8.94 7.97 -9.28
CA ASN A 8 8.14 7.31 -10.32
C ASN A 8 8.96 6.63 -11.42
N VAL A 9 10.27 6.91 -11.53
CA VAL A 9 11.20 6.16 -12.39
C VAL A 9 11.50 4.78 -11.78
N PHE A 10 11.60 4.69 -10.45
CA PHE A 10 11.91 3.45 -9.76
C PHE A 10 10.66 2.61 -9.45
N PHE A 11 9.59 3.27 -9.03
CA PHE A 11 8.38 2.62 -8.52
C PHE A 11 7.14 3.10 -9.23
N ARG A 12 6.14 2.21 -9.35
CA ARG A 12 4.77 2.66 -9.61
C ARG A 12 4.25 3.33 -8.34
N GLU A 13 3.98 4.63 -8.40
CA GLU A 13 3.61 5.47 -7.25
C GLU A 13 2.48 4.85 -6.42
N LYS A 14 1.35 4.51 -7.06
CA LYS A 14 0.12 4.11 -6.35
C LYS A 14 0.32 2.82 -5.54
N PRO A 15 0.85 1.69 -6.09
CA PRO A 15 1.18 0.52 -5.29
C PRO A 15 2.17 0.77 -4.15
N ALA A 16 3.20 1.60 -4.39
CA ALA A 16 4.17 1.92 -3.35
C ALA A 16 3.53 2.72 -2.20
N MET A 17 2.71 3.71 -2.55
CA MET A 17 1.94 4.51 -1.60
C MET A 17 0.91 3.68 -0.84
N MET A 18 0.34 2.63 -1.44
CA MET A 18 -0.54 1.71 -0.70
C MET A 18 0.17 1.06 0.49
N LEU A 19 1.38 0.53 0.28
CA LEU A 19 2.17 -0.08 1.35
C LEU A 19 2.59 0.94 2.42
N ILE A 20 3.03 2.12 2.02
CA ILE A 20 3.42 3.19 2.96
C ILE A 20 2.19 3.68 3.77
N SER A 21 1.03 3.81 3.15
CA SER A 21 -0.21 4.20 3.84
C SER A 21 -0.65 3.17 4.87
N LEU A 22 -0.50 1.88 4.56
CA LEU A 22 -0.75 0.79 5.52
C LEU A 22 0.30 0.73 6.64
N LEU A 23 1.56 1.09 6.37
CA LEU A 23 2.61 1.17 7.39
C LEU A 23 2.33 2.29 8.39
N ASN A 24 1.85 3.43 7.89
CA ASN A 24 1.55 4.61 8.71
C ASN A 24 0.17 4.53 9.40
N SER A 25 -0.65 3.51 9.11
CA SER A 25 -1.96 3.38 9.74
C SER A 25 -1.84 2.80 11.14
N LYS A 26 -2.43 3.49 12.13
CA LYS A 26 -2.44 3.05 13.53
C LYS A 26 -3.37 1.87 13.81
N SER A 27 -4.19 1.50 12.83
CA SER A 27 -5.19 0.43 12.91
C SER A 27 -5.34 -0.24 11.55
N GLU A 28 -6.10 -1.34 11.52
CA GLU A 28 -6.53 -1.95 10.27
C GLU A 28 -7.28 -0.95 9.38
N MET A 29 -7.13 -1.08 8.06
CA MET A 29 -7.67 -0.12 7.09
C MET A 29 -8.64 -0.80 6.12
N TYR A 30 -9.77 -0.16 5.81
CA TYR A 30 -10.63 -0.63 4.73
C TYR A 30 -10.02 -0.31 3.36
N ALA A 31 -10.15 -1.23 2.40
CA ALA A 31 -9.71 -1.00 1.01
C ALA A 31 -10.35 0.24 0.37
N SER A 32 -11.59 0.58 0.74
CA SER A 32 -12.26 1.80 0.30
C SER A 32 -11.62 3.08 0.85
N THR A 33 -11.17 3.06 2.10
CA THR A 33 -10.42 4.18 2.70
C THR A 33 -9.07 4.33 2.03
N LEU A 34 -8.37 3.22 1.79
CA LEU A 34 -7.09 3.23 1.10
C LEU A 34 -7.22 3.79 -0.32
N ALA A 35 -8.22 3.35 -1.08
CA ALA A 35 -8.49 3.83 -2.44
C ALA A 35 -8.68 5.35 -2.52
N LYS A 36 -9.38 5.94 -1.53
CA LYS A 36 -9.52 7.40 -1.41
C LYS A 36 -8.20 8.09 -1.10
N GLN A 37 -7.40 7.53 -0.19
CA GLN A 37 -6.11 8.12 0.19
C GLN A 37 -5.08 8.11 -0.94
N VAL A 38 -5.04 7.03 -1.72
CA VAL A 38 -4.13 6.92 -2.87
C VAL A 38 -4.73 7.51 -4.15
N ASP A 39 -5.91 8.14 -4.11
CA ASP A 39 -6.58 8.73 -5.27
C ASP A 39 -6.62 7.77 -6.48
N CYS A 40 -7.31 6.64 -6.30
CA CYS A 40 -7.46 5.61 -7.33
C CYS A 40 -8.83 4.93 -7.24
N THR A 41 -9.31 4.36 -8.35
CA THR A 41 -10.59 3.65 -8.36
C THR A 41 -10.53 2.40 -7.49
N TYR A 42 -11.64 2.10 -6.82
CA TYR A 42 -11.73 0.94 -5.92
C TYR A 42 -11.37 -0.38 -6.63
N SER A 43 -11.87 -0.60 -7.84
CA SER A 43 -11.59 -1.82 -8.61
C SER A 43 -10.10 -1.99 -8.93
N HIS A 44 -9.42 -0.90 -9.28
CA HIS A 44 -7.97 -0.94 -9.52
C HIS A 44 -7.20 -1.23 -8.24
N VAL A 45 -7.56 -0.56 -7.14
CA VAL A 45 -6.94 -0.77 -5.82
C VAL A 45 -7.11 -2.22 -5.36
N VAL A 46 -8.31 -2.79 -5.47
CA VAL A 46 -8.55 -4.19 -5.09
C VAL A 46 -7.69 -5.15 -5.91
N LYS A 47 -7.54 -4.92 -7.21
CA LYS A 47 -6.69 -5.75 -8.06
C LYS A 47 -5.22 -5.71 -7.61
N VAL A 48 -4.71 -4.52 -7.28
CA VAL A 48 -3.34 -4.37 -6.77
C VAL A 48 -3.20 -5.04 -5.40
N LEU A 49 -4.16 -4.85 -4.50
CA LEU A 49 -4.14 -5.47 -3.17
C LEU A 49 -4.16 -7.00 -3.24
N GLN A 50 -4.90 -7.59 -4.18
CA GLN A 50 -4.86 -9.05 -4.42
C GLN A 50 -3.44 -9.51 -4.79
N GLN A 51 -2.76 -8.79 -5.68
CA GLN A 51 -1.37 -9.11 -6.05
C GLN A 51 -0.41 -8.97 -4.85
N LEU A 52 -0.61 -7.96 -4.00
CA LEU A 52 0.18 -7.77 -2.79
C LEU A 52 -0.07 -8.88 -1.75
N GLU A 53 -1.31 -9.36 -1.64
CA GLU A 53 -1.66 -10.50 -0.78
C GLU A 53 -1.04 -11.80 -1.31
N GLU A 54 -1.14 -12.06 -2.61
CA GLU A 54 -0.49 -13.21 -3.27
C GLU A 54 1.03 -13.21 -3.06
N ALA A 55 1.65 -12.03 -3.06
CA ALA A 55 3.09 -11.85 -2.76
C ALA A 55 3.43 -11.95 -1.25
N GLY A 56 2.42 -12.12 -0.39
CA GLY A 56 2.56 -12.22 1.06
C GLY A 56 2.91 -10.91 1.76
N LEU A 57 2.61 -9.76 1.16
CA LEU A 57 2.92 -8.43 1.70
C LEU A 57 1.79 -7.90 2.58
N ILE A 58 0.55 -8.26 2.28
CA ILE A 58 -0.63 -7.87 3.06
C ILE A 58 -1.49 -9.09 3.36
N LYS A 59 -2.49 -8.92 4.22
CA LYS A 59 -3.57 -9.88 4.46
C LYS A 59 -4.91 -9.15 4.43
N PHE A 60 -5.91 -9.76 3.80
CA PHE A 60 -7.30 -9.39 4.05
C PHE A 60 -7.85 -10.13 5.27
N ASN A 61 -8.09 -9.39 6.34
CA ASN A 61 -8.84 -9.87 7.49
C ASN A 61 -10.34 -9.85 7.14
N LYS A 62 -10.96 -11.03 7.10
CA LYS A 62 -12.39 -11.17 6.85
C LYS A 62 -13.18 -10.89 8.13
N GLN A 63 -13.84 -9.73 8.19
CA GLN A 63 -14.95 -9.49 9.12
C GLN A 63 -16.24 -9.33 8.29
N GLY A 64 -16.90 -10.46 8.00
CA GLY A 64 -18.11 -10.47 7.17
C GLY A 64 -17.86 -9.99 5.74
N ARG A 65 -18.68 -9.04 5.25
CA ARG A 65 -18.51 -8.43 3.90
C ARG A 65 -17.36 -7.42 3.83
N LEU A 66 -16.83 -7.01 4.98
CA LEU A 66 -15.77 -6.02 5.06
C LEU A 66 -14.41 -6.73 5.07
N LYS A 67 -13.54 -6.29 4.17
CA LYS A 67 -12.14 -6.73 4.11
C LYS A 67 -11.27 -5.64 4.71
N LEU A 68 -10.81 -5.89 5.94
CA LEU A 68 -9.82 -5.06 6.60
C LEU A 68 -8.42 -5.47 6.12
N LEU A 69 -7.55 -4.50 5.91
CA LEU A 69 -6.19 -4.66 5.39
C LEU A 69 -5.19 -4.53 6.52
N THR A 70 -4.26 -5.47 6.57
CA THR A 70 -3.09 -5.41 7.45
C THR A 70 -1.82 -5.79 6.67
N LEU A 71 -0.69 -5.21 7.07
CA LEU A 71 0.62 -5.65 6.57
C LEU A 71 1.00 -6.97 7.22
N THR A 72 1.65 -7.83 6.47
CA THR A 72 2.45 -8.91 7.07
C THR A 72 3.75 -8.33 7.61
N LYS A 73 4.51 -9.11 8.40
CA LYS A 73 5.87 -8.70 8.81
C LYS A 73 6.74 -8.35 7.59
N LYS A 74 6.76 -9.22 6.58
CA LYS A 74 7.47 -8.99 5.30
C LYS A 74 6.99 -7.70 4.61
N GLY A 75 5.69 -7.45 4.60
CA GLY A 75 5.12 -6.23 4.02
C GLY A 75 5.55 -4.97 4.76
N ALA A 76 5.56 -5.00 6.08
CA ALA A 76 6.00 -3.89 6.91
C ALA A 76 7.48 -3.56 6.67
N ASP A 77 8.35 -4.59 6.66
CA ASP A 77 9.78 -4.42 6.39
C ASP A 77 10.00 -3.79 5.01
N ILE A 78 9.29 -4.27 3.97
CA ILE A 78 9.40 -3.72 2.61
C ILE A 78 8.86 -2.29 2.55
N ALA A 79 7.71 -2.02 3.17
CA ALA A 79 7.12 -0.68 3.21
C ALA A 79 8.08 0.32 3.88
N GLU A 80 8.78 -0.08 4.94
CA GLU A 80 9.75 0.76 5.63
C GLU A 80 10.95 1.09 4.73
N HIS A 81 11.48 0.11 3.98
CA HIS A 81 12.54 0.35 3.00
C HIS A 81 12.11 1.30 1.89
N ILE A 82 10.92 1.12 1.33
CA ILE A 82 10.38 2.02 0.29
C ILE A 82 10.22 3.43 0.86
N ASN A 83 9.70 3.56 2.09
CA ASN A 83 9.55 4.85 2.74
C ASN A 83 10.91 5.55 2.97
N LYS A 84 11.93 4.81 3.43
CA LYS A 84 13.31 5.30 3.57
C LYS A 84 13.90 5.80 2.25
N ILE A 85 13.73 5.03 1.16
CA ILE A 85 14.16 5.44 -0.17
C ILE A 85 13.48 6.75 -0.56
N ARG A 86 12.14 6.81 -0.46
CA ARG A 86 11.36 8.01 -0.81
C ARG A 86 11.78 9.24 -0.01
N SER A 87 12.04 9.10 1.30
CA SER A 87 12.48 10.21 2.15
C SER A 87 13.91 10.68 1.86
N SER A 88 14.73 9.84 1.22
CA SER A 88 16.15 10.13 0.92
C SER A 88 16.38 10.70 -0.49
N LEU A 89 15.39 10.63 -1.38
CA LEU A 89 15.34 11.35 -2.66
C LEU A 89 15.07 12.85 -2.42
#